data_AF-A0A2D0NF15-F1
#
_entry.id   AF-A0A2D0NF15-F1
#
_cell.length_a   1.000
_cell.length_b   1.000
_cell.length_c   1.000
_cell.angle_alpha   90.00
_cell.angle_beta   90.00
_cell.angle_gamma   90.00
#
_symmetry.space_group_name_H-M   'P 1'
#
loop_
_entity.id
_entity.type
_entity.pdbx_description
1 polymer ?
#
loop_
_entity_poly.entity_id
_entity_poly.type
_entity_poly.pdbx_seq_one_letter_code
_entity_poly.pdbx_strand_id
1 'polypeptide(L)'
;MEEQTPPNPDPIQTLSGRIRILPENGEGAHAATLILEGDTGRIIFKGILIDGNTADLNIGAEGRAGDLRLLNSEGNTTVHLDGQAGDIILSNADFAEDFDIDGTVVDRITPGTVMVLDQRGRLQESKEPYDKKVAGVISGAGPYRPGIVMDKQADREHRLPVALVGKVYCRVDADYGAIEVGDLLTTSARPGHAMKATDPVRAFGAVMGKALRPLDKGQGMIPILVSLQ
;
A
#
# COMPACT_ATOMS: atom_id res chain seq x y z
N MET A 1 -73.68 16.65 -13.47
CA MET A 1 -72.71 16.85 -12.38
C MET A 1 -71.42 16.27 -12.91
N GLU A 2 -70.54 17.11 -13.44
CA GLU A 2 -69.23 16.68 -13.92
C GLU A 2 -68.25 16.68 -12.75
N GLU A 3 -67.64 15.53 -12.53
CA GLU A 3 -66.65 15.25 -11.50
C GLU A 3 -65.29 15.82 -11.95
N GLN A 4 -64.79 16.82 -11.23
CA GLN A 4 -63.50 17.46 -11.54
C GLN A 4 -62.34 16.53 -11.16
N THR A 5 -61.57 16.13 -12.16
CA THR A 5 -60.30 15.42 -12.01
C THR A 5 -59.31 16.30 -11.23
N PRO A 6 -58.58 15.79 -10.22
CA PRO A 6 -57.60 16.58 -9.48
C PRO A 6 -56.47 17.06 -10.40
N PRO A 7 -55.88 18.23 -10.11
CA PRO A 7 -54.85 18.83 -10.94
C PRO A 7 -53.61 17.93 -11.01
N ASN A 8 -53.06 17.81 -12.22
CA ASN A 8 -51.82 17.11 -12.51
C ASN A 8 -50.68 17.75 -11.69
N PRO A 9 -49.85 16.99 -10.94
CA PRO A 9 -48.72 17.57 -10.23
C PRO A 9 -47.80 18.29 -11.22
N ASP A 10 -47.33 19.47 -10.83
CA ASP A 10 -46.44 20.30 -11.65
C ASP A 10 -45.23 19.48 -12.13
N PRO A 11 -44.80 19.65 -13.39
CA PRO A 11 -43.61 18.97 -13.89
C PRO A 11 -42.40 19.36 -13.06
N ILE A 12 -41.64 18.36 -12.58
CA ILE A 12 -40.34 18.58 -11.94
C ILE A 12 -39.48 19.39 -12.93
N GLN A 13 -39.19 20.65 -12.59
CA GLN A 13 -38.36 21.51 -13.41
C GLN A 13 -36.93 20.95 -13.41
N THR A 14 -36.49 20.39 -14.53
CA THR A 14 -35.07 20.12 -14.77
C THR A 14 -34.35 21.46 -14.98
N LEU A 15 -33.80 22.04 -13.91
CA LEU A 15 -32.93 23.22 -14.01
C LEU A 15 -31.62 22.81 -14.70
N SER A 16 -31.49 23.18 -15.97
CA SER A 16 -30.25 23.00 -16.72
C SER A 16 -29.30 24.13 -16.34
N GLY A 17 -28.42 23.87 -15.37
CA GLY A 17 -27.36 24.80 -14.96
C GLY A 17 -26.14 24.70 -15.87
N ARG A 18 -25.57 25.84 -16.28
CA ARG A 18 -24.24 25.92 -16.87
C ARG A 18 -23.25 26.29 -15.77
N ILE A 19 -22.26 25.44 -15.51
CA ILE A 19 -21.13 25.77 -14.63
C ILE A 19 -20.20 26.72 -15.40
N ARG A 20 -19.98 27.92 -14.86
CA ARG A 20 -18.99 28.89 -15.34
C ARG A 20 -17.88 29.02 -14.31
N ILE A 21 -16.65 28.73 -14.73
CA ILE A 21 -15.44 28.99 -13.94
C ILE A 21 -15.04 30.45 -14.19
N LEU A 22 -14.96 31.25 -13.13
CA LEU A 22 -14.51 32.64 -13.21
C LEU A 22 -13.09 32.76 -12.64
N PRO A 23 -12.19 33.57 -13.24
CA PRO A 23 -10.90 33.85 -12.64
C PRO A 23 -11.08 34.73 -11.40
N GLU A 24 -10.36 34.43 -10.30
CA GLU A 24 -10.12 35.41 -9.24
C GLU A 24 -9.11 36.43 -9.76
N ASN A 25 -9.39 37.72 -9.51
CA ASN A 25 -8.59 38.83 -10.03
C ASN A 25 -7.12 38.71 -9.61
N GLY A 26 -6.22 38.61 -10.58
CA GLY A 26 -4.77 38.72 -10.38
C GLY A 26 -4.00 38.10 -11.54
N GLU A 27 -3.01 38.81 -12.09
CA GLU A 27 -2.09 38.25 -13.07
C GLU A 27 -1.32 37.06 -12.46
N GLY A 28 -1.55 35.86 -13.01
CA GLY A 28 -0.67 34.71 -12.84
C GLY A 28 -0.96 33.81 -11.64
N ALA A 29 -2.06 33.06 -11.65
CA ALA A 29 -2.13 31.68 -11.11
C ALA A 29 -3.44 31.02 -11.56
N HIS A 30 -3.34 29.87 -12.25
CA HIS A 30 -4.51 29.07 -12.64
C HIS A 30 -4.98 28.20 -11.46
N ALA A 31 -5.82 28.76 -10.58
CA ALA A 31 -6.65 27.98 -9.67
C ALA A 31 -8.11 28.18 -10.05
N ALA A 32 -8.80 27.10 -10.43
CA ALA A 32 -10.23 27.10 -10.69
C ALA A 32 -10.93 26.45 -9.50
N THR A 33 -11.67 27.25 -8.73
CA THR A 33 -12.55 26.75 -7.66
C THR A 33 -13.91 26.41 -8.26
N LEU A 34 -14.35 25.16 -8.14
CA LEU A 34 -15.71 24.74 -8.48
C LEU A 34 -16.58 24.81 -7.22
N ILE A 35 -17.37 25.89 -7.10
CA ILE A 35 -18.35 26.05 -6.03
C ILE A 35 -19.70 25.57 -6.54
N LEU A 36 -20.27 24.56 -5.87
CA LEU A 36 -21.59 24.04 -6.14
C LEU A 36 -22.46 24.30 -4.91
N GLU A 37 -23.15 25.44 -4.90
CA GLU A 37 -24.09 25.80 -3.84
C GLU A 37 -25.50 25.40 -4.25
N GLY A 38 -26.17 24.65 -3.39
CA GLY A 38 -27.60 24.38 -3.49
C GLY A 38 -28.26 24.78 -2.19
N ASP A 39 -29.46 25.35 -2.26
CA ASP A 39 -30.23 25.86 -1.11
C ASP A 39 -30.56 24.79 -0.06
N THR A 40 -30.22 23.53 -0.34
CA THR A 40 -30.41 22.34 0.52
C THR A 40 -29.12 21.59 0.86
N GLY A 41 -27.94 22.07 0.44
CA GLY A 41 -26.63 21.45 0.73
C GLY A 41 -26.36 20.10 0.05
N ARG A 42 -27.17 19.70 -0.94
CA ARG A 42 -27.06 18.43 -1.68
C ARG A 42 -26.80 18.65 -3.15
N ILE A 43 -25.79 17.97 -3.68
CA ILE A 43 -25.50 17.88 -5.12
C ILE A 43 -25.58 16.41 -5.51
N ILE A 44 -26.53 16.05 -6.39
CA ILE A 44 -26.72 14.66 -6.83
C ILE A 44 -26.29 14.55 -8.29
N PHE A 45 -25.17 13.87 -8.53
CA PHE A 45 -24.95 13.17 -9.79
C PHE A 45 -25.51 11.76 -9.61
N LYS A 46 -26.18 11.14 -10.59
CA LYS A 46 -26.72 9.79 -10.39
C LYS A 46 -25.60 8.84 -9.90
N GLY A 47 -25.65 8.42 -8.63
CA GLY A 47 -24.65 7.54 -8.00
C GLY A 47 -23.48 8.23 -7.27
N ILE A 48 -23.44 9.55 -7.14
CA ILE A 48 -22.52 10.28 -6.24
C ILE A 48 -23.34 11.25 -5.39
N LEU A 49 -23.25 11.12 -4.07
CA LEU A 49 -23.91 12.00 -3.10
C LEU A 49 -22.85 12.64 -2.20
N ILE A 50 -22.84 13.97 -2.15
CA ILE A 50 -22.09 14.77 -1.19
C ILE A 50 -23.11 15.43 -0.26
N ASP A 51 -23.06 15.13 1.05
CA ASP A 51 -23.96 15.72 2.06
C ASP A 51 -23.16 16.58 3.03
N GLY A 52 -23.30 17.91 2.93
CA GLY A 52 -22.59 18.86 3.77
C GLY A 52 -23.04 18.87 5.23
N ASN A 53 -24.23 18.32 5.55
CA ASN A 53 -24.72 18.26 6.92
C ASN A 53 -24.07 17.12 7.71
N THR A 54 -23.73 16.02 7.03
CA THR A 54 -23.10 14.84 7.65
C THR A 54 -21.62 14.69 7.31
N ALA A 55 -21.09 15.54 6.41
CA ALA A 55 -19.74 15.47 5.88
C ALA A 55 -19.43 14.15 5.13
N ASP A 56 -20.47 13.55 4.54
CA ASP A 56 -20.34 12.28 3.81
C ASP A 56 -20.11 12.48 2.31
N LEU A 57 -19.27 11.61 1.76
CA LEU A 57 -19.17 11.34 0.32
C LEU A 57 -19.55 9.89 0.07
N ASN A 58 -20.69 9.65 -0.59
CA ASN A 58 -21.12 8.32 -1.01
C ASN A 58 -20.88 8.15 -2.51
N ILE A 59 -20.23 7.05 -2.89
CA ILE A 59 -20.00 6.63 -4.28
C ILE A 59 -20.71 5.29 -4.48
N GLY A 60 -21.70 5.27 -5.37
CA GLY A 60 -22.62 4.14 -5.54
C GLY A 60 -24.04 4.46 -5.05
N ALA A 61 -24.99 3.60 -5.43
CA ALA A 61 -26.39 3.64 -5.03
C ALA A 61 -27.03 2.25 -5.22
N GLU A 62 -28.28 2.08 -4.78
CA GLU A 62 -29.04 0.87 -5.09
C GLU A 62 -29.06 0.61 -6.60
N GLY A 63 -28.68 -0.60 -7.01
CA GLY A 63 -28.55 -0.98 -8.42
C GLY A 63 -27.32 -0.42 -9.15
N ARG A 64 -26.39 0.26 -8.47
CA ARG A 64 -25.14 0.79 -9.04
C ARG A 64 -24.00 0.78 -8.02
N ALA A 65 -23.04 -0.12 -8.19
CA ALA A 65 -21.84 -0.15 -7.36
C ALA A 65 -21.01 1.15 -7.49
N GLY A 66 -20.36 1.53 -6.38
CA GLY A 66 -19.33 2.56 -6.40
C GLY A 66 -18.04 2.04 -7.04
N ASP A 67 -17.33 2.91 -7.75
CA ASP A 67 -16.05 2.59 -8.39
C ASP A 67 -15.16 3.83 -8.32
N LEU A 68 -14.10 3.76 -7.52
CA LEU A 68 -13.10 4.84 -7.38
C LEU A 68 -11.74 4.35 -7.84
N ARG A 69 -11.14 5.05 -8.80
CA ARG A 69 -9.83 4.69 -9.37
C ARG A 69 -8.87 5.88 -9.33
N LEU A 70 -7.67 5.64 -8.83
CA LEU A 70 -6.54 6.56 -8.93
C LEU A 70 -5.61 6.07 -10.04
N LEU A 71 -5.28 6.94 -10.98
CA LEU A 71 -4.42 6.64 -12.12
C LEU A 71 -3.05 7.28 -11.91
N ASN A 72 -1.99 6.61 -12.35
CA ASN A 72 -0.67 7.24 -12.50
C ASN A 72 -0.63 8.16 -13.74
N SER A 73 0.51 8.83 -13.96
CA SER A 73 0.70 9.74 -15.10
C SER A 73 0.64 9.07 -16.48
N GLU A 74 0.65 7.74 -16.54
CA GLU A 74 0.56 6.95 -17.78
C GLU A 74 -0.87 6.44 -18.03
N GLY A 75 -1.81 6.72 -17.11
CA GLY A 75 -3.20 6.28 -17.20
C GLY A 75 -3.47 4.89 -16.61
N ASN A 76 -2.48 4.27 -15.95
CA ASN A 76 -2.65 2.97 -15.28
C ASN A 76 -3.30 3.16 -13.90
N THR A 77 -4.32 2.35 -13.56
CA THR A 77 -4.92 2.38 -12.21
C THR A 77 -3.95 1.79 -11.17
N THR A 78 -3.66 2.54 -10.11
CA THR A 78 -2.73 2.14 -9.03
C THR A 78 -3.45 1.84 -7.72
N VAL A 79 -4.60 2.48 -7.49
CA VAL A 79 -5.50 2.21 -6.36
C VAL A 79 -6.93 2.15 -6.89
N HIS A 80 -7.64 1.09 -6.53
CA HIS A 80 -9.04 0.89 -6.91
C HIS A 80 -9.86 0.50 -5.68
N LEU A 81 -10.93 1.26 -5.40
CA LEU A 81 -11.97 0.88 -4.44
C LEU A 81 -13.16 0.36 -5.22
N ASP A 82 -13.38 -0.95 -5.15
CA ASP A 82 -14.44 -1.65 -5.87
C ASP A 82 -15.63 -1.88 -4.95
N GLY A 83 -16.68 -1.07 -5.10
CA GLY A 83 -17.90 -1.21 -4.31
C GLY A 83 -18.78 -2.40 -4.71
N GLN A 84 -18.52 -3.04 -5.85
CA GLN A 84 -19.23 -4.26 -6.28
C GLN A 84 -18.66 -5.49 -5.60
N ALA A 85 -17.32 -5.57 -5.54
CA ALA A 85 -16.61 -6.65 -4.86
C ALA A 85 -16.46 -6.41 -3.35
N GLY A 86 -16.44 -5.15 -2.92
CA GLY A 86 -16.09 -4.75 -1.56
C GLY A 86 -14.58 -4.70 -1.31
N ASP A 87 -13.77 -4.61 -2.37
CA ASP A 87 -12.31 -4.75 -2.32
C ASP A 87 -11.57 -3.42 -2.40
N ILE A 88 -10.36 -3.41 -1.81
CA ILE A 88 -9.33 -2.40 -2.05
C ILE A 88 -8.19 -3.07 -2.82
N ILE A 89 -7.98 -2.66 -4.06
CA ILE A 89 -6.99 -3.26 -4.95
C ILE A 89 -5.83 -2.29 -5.12
N LEU A 90 -4.64 -2.76 -4.74
CA LEU A 90 -3.37 -2.04 -4.87
C LEU A 90 -2.48 -2.82 -5.86
N SER A 91 -1.83 -2.12 -6.78
CA SER A 91 -1.01 -2.76 -7.83
C SER A 91 0.31 -3.37 -7.33
N ASN A 92 0.71 -2.99 -6.12
CA ASN A 92 1.97 -3.32 -5.49
C ASN A 92 1.83 -4.51 -4.52
N ALA A 93 2.92 -4.97 -3.89
CA ALA A 93 3.01 -6.34 -3.39
C ALA A 93 2.87 -6.48 -1.86
N ASP A 94 3.77 -5.88 -1.09
CA ASP A 94 3.91 -6.11 0.35
C ASP A 94 3.34 -4.98 1.19
N PHE A 95 3.08 -5.30 2.45
CA PHE A 95 2.76 -4.32 3.47
C PHE A 95 4.05 -4.01 4.24
N ALA A 96 4.49 -2.76 4.13
CA ALA A 96 5.74 -2.31 4.72
C ALA A 96 5.49 -1.22 5.76
N GLU A 97 6.44 -1.05 6.66
CA GLU A 97 6.50 0.07 7.59
C GLU A 97 7.88 0.69 7.51
N ASP A 98 7.96 2.03 7.56
CA ASP A 98 9.24 2.72 7.61
C ASP A 98 9.85 2.56 9.02
N PHE A 99 11.13 2.22 9.10
CA PHE A 99 11.85 2.08 10.37
C PHE A 99 13.11 2.93 10.37
N ASP A 100 13.47 3.42 11.56
CA ASP A 100 14.71 4.16 11.78
C ASP A 100 15.95 3.26 11.55
N ILE A 101 16.90 3.76 10.78
CA ILE A 101 18.22 3.15 10.56
C ILE A 101 19.30 4.11 11.04
N ASP A 102 20.43 3.55 11.46
CA ASP A 102 21.60 4.37 11.74
C ASP A 102 22.07 5.10 10.46
N GLY A 103 22.04 6.44 10.50
CA GLY A 103 22.38 7.28 9.36
C GLY A 103 23.81 7.06 8.83
N THR A 104 24.71 6.49 9.62
CA THR A 104 26.08 6.17 9.17
C THR A 104 26.16 5.01 8.18
N VAL A 105 25.12 4.16 8.11
CA VAL A 105 25.11 2.95 7.26
C VAL A 105 23.95 2.91 6.26
N VAL A 106 22.97 3.79 6.38
CA VAL A 106 21.72 3.76 5.60
C VAL A 106 21.97 3.70 4.08
N ASP A 107 22.93 4.46 3.56
CA ASP A 107 23.26 4.50 2.12
C ASP A 107 23.79 3.17 1.57
N ARG A 108 24.22 2.26 2.46
CA ARG A 108 24.71 0.92 2.08
C ARG A 108 23.60 -0.12 2.11
N ILE A 109 22.50 0.17 2.78
CA ILE A 109 21.35 -0.71 2.90
C ILE A 109 20.50 -0.57 1.63
N THR A 110 20.16 -1.70 1.04
CA THR A 110 19.49 -1.75 -0.26
C THR A 110 18.32 -2.73 -0.21
N PRO A 111 17.33 -2.58 -1.09
CA PRO A 111 16.21 -3.51 -1.16
C PRO A 111 16.64 -4.97 -1.24
N GLY A 112 15.97 -5.81 -0.47
CA GLY A 112 16.26 -7.23 -0.30
C GLY A 112 17.22 -7.57 0.84
N THR A 113 17.83 -6.58 1.49
CA THR A 113 18.63 -6.80 2.71
C THR A 113 17.74 -7.25 3.87
N VAL A 114 18.17 -8.32 4.56
CA VAL A 114 17.51 -8.81 5.78
C VAL A 114 17.99 -8.02 7.00
N MET A 115 17.02 -7.48 7.75
CA MET A 115 17.28 -6.57 8.87
C MET A 115 16.89 -7.18 10.20
N VAL A 116 17.58 -6.78 11.26
CA VAL A 116 17.27 -7.10 12.66
C VAL A 116 17.16 -5.82 13.48
N LEU A 117 16.45 -5.88 14.59
CA LEU A 117 16.40 -4.78 15.57
C LEU A 117 17.70 -4.71 16.39
N ASP A 118 18.19 -3.49 16.60
CA ASP A 118 19.21 -3.16 17.61
C ASP A 118 18.56 -2.99 19.00
N GLN A 119 19.38 -2.74 20.04
CA GLN A 119 18.89 -2.57 21.42
C GLN A 119 18.03 -1.31 21.63
N ARG A 120 18.02 -0.39 20.68
CA ARG A 120 17.25 0.86 20.71
C ARG A 120 16.00 0.78 19.82
N GLY A 121 15.74 -0.38 19.20
CA GLY A 121 14.62 -0.58 18.29
C GLY A 121 14.85 -0.03 16.87
N ARG A 122 16.07 0.38 16.52
CA ARG A 122 16.43 0.74 15.14
C ARG A 122 16.81 -0.49 14.36
N LEU A 123 16.78 -0.40 13.04
CA LEU A 123 17.24 -1.48 12.18
C LEU A 123 18.75 -1.45 11.98
N GLN A 124 19.30 -2.66 11.93
CA GLN A 124 20.65 -2.93 11.46
C GLN A 124 20.64 -4.16 10.55
N GLU A 125 21.66 -4.28 9.70
CA GLU A 125 21.84 -5.45 8.85
C GLU A 125 22.00 -6.72 9.72
N SER A 126 21.28 -7.79 9.38
CA SER A 126 21.43 -9.10 10.03
C SER A 126 22.85 -9.64 9.80
N LYS A 127 23.44 -10.30 10.81
CA LYS A 127 24.79 -10.88 10.72
C LYS A 127 24.94 -12.24 11.41
N GLU A 128 23.91 -12.63 12.18
CA GLU A 128 23.92 -13.84 12.99
C GLU A 128 22.84 -14.80 12.49
N PRO A 129 23.15 -16.11 12.37
CA PRO A 129 22.18 -17.09 11.95
C PRO A 129 21.12 -17.32 13.04
N TYR A 130 19.85 -17.44 12.65
CA TYR A 130 18.72 -17.60 13.57
C TYR A 130 18.60 -16.48 14.62
N ASP A 131 18.78 -15.22 14.19
CA ASP A 131 18.59 -14.07 15.06
C ASP A 131 17.09 -13.80 15.26
N LYS A 132 16.63 -13.96 16.51
CA LYS A 132 15.23 -13.71 16.89
C LYS A 132 14.81 -12.24 16.80
N LYS A 133 15.76 -11.33 16.60
CA LYS A 133 15.50 -9.91 16.40
C LYS A 133 15.18 -9.58 14.94
N VAL A 134 15.04 -10.58 14.06
CA VAL A 134 14.70 -10.35 12.66
C VAL A 134 13.43 -9.52 12.54
N ALA A 135 13.54 -8.40 11.85
CA ALA A 135 12.46 -7.43 11.69
C ALA A 135 11.80 -7.53 10.32
N GLY A 136 12.45 -8.17 9.35
CA GLY A 136 11.95 -8.32 7.98
C GLY A 136 13.02 -8.04 6.93
N VAL A 137 12.57 -7.65 5.75
CA VAL A 137 13.41 -7.38 4.57
C VAL A 137 13.14 -5.98 4.05
N ILE A 138 14.18 -5.24 3.68
CA ILE A 138 13.99 -3.95 3.01
C ILE A 138 13.20 -4.15 1.71
N SER A 139 12.06 -3.49 1.60
CA SER A 139 11.15 -3.63 0.46
C SER A 139 11.64 -2.89 -0.78
N GLY A 140 11.08 -3.22 -1.94
CA GLY A 140 11.32 -2.52 -3.21
C GLY A 140 12.31 -3.18 -4.17
N ALA A 141 12.73 -4.42 -3.91
CA ALA A 141 13.63 -5.17 -4.79
C ALA A 141 12.89 -5.86 -5.94
N GLY A 142 13.58 -6.07 -7.07
CA GLY A 142 13.03 -6.74 -8.24
C GLY A 142 11.78 -6.01 -8.79
N PRO A 143 10.73 -6.75 -9.20
CA PRO A 143 9.47 -6.17 -9.67
C PRO A 143 8.53 -5.75 -8.53
N TYR A 144 8.87 -6.01 -7.26
CA TYR A 144 7.99 -5.71 -6.14
C TYR A 144 8.26 -4.33 -5.57
N ARG A 145 7.17 -3.66 -5.18
CA ARG A 145 7.15 -2.39 -4.47
C ARG A 145 6.15 -2.53 -3.32
N PRO A 146 6.31 -1.75 -2.23
CA PRO A 146 5.30 -1.68 -1.17
C PRO A 146 3.92 -1.32 -1.72
N GLY A 147 2.92 -2.13 -1.36
CA GLY A 147 1.49 -1.84 -1.52
C GLY A 147 1.03 -0.74 -0.60
N ILE A 148 1.37 -0.89 0.68
CA ILE A 148 1.09 0.08 1.73
C ILE A 148 2.40 0.32 2.46
N VAL A 149 2.70 1.58 2.77
CA VAL A 149 3.81 1.97 3.65
C VAL A 149 3.22 2.67 4.87
N MET A 150 3.37 2.03 6.03
CA MET A 150 2.97 2.59 7.31
C MET A 150 4.07 3.47 7.91
N ASP A 151 3.63 4.34 8.83
CA ASP A 151 4.47 5.30 9.55
C ASP A 151 5.38 6.14 8.64
N LYS A 152 4.89 6.52 7.46
CA LYS A 152 5.63 7.39 6.53
C LYS A 152 5.73 8.80 7.11
N GLN A 153 6.93 9.21 7.54
CA GLN A 153 7.20 10.54 8.10
C GLN A 153 8.17 11.30 7.18
N ALA A 154 7.65 12.27 6.43
CA ALA A 154 8.40 12.96 5.37
C ALA A 154 9.51 13.90 5.88
N ASP A 155 9.43 14.30 7.14
CA ASP A 155 10.36 15.18 7.84
C ASP A 155 11.49 14.44 8.56
N ARG A 156 11.44 13.10 8.60
CA ARG A 156 12.46 12.27 9.23
C ARG A 156 13.35 11.59 8.19
N GLU A 157 14.65 11.85 8.31
CA GLU A 157 15.66 11.22 7.48
C GLU A 157 16.03 9.80 7.97
N HIS A 158 16.68 9.02 7.11
CA HIS A 158 17.25 7.71 7.42
C HIS A 158 16.25 6.62 7.80
N ARG A 159 15.08 6.62 7.15
CA ARG A 159 14.06 5.58 7.32
C ARG A 159 13.85 4.81 6.03
N LEU A 160 13.77 3.49 6.13
CA LEU A 160 13.53 2.61 4.97
C LEU A 160 12.34 1.68 5.23
N PRO A 161 11.57 1.33 4.18
CA PRO A 161 10.43 0.45 4.29
C PRO A 161 10.88 -1.00 4.49
N VAL A 162 10.39 -1.64 5.54
CA VAL A 162 10.57 -3.07 5.80
C VAL A 162 9.28 -3.82 5.53
N ALA A 163 9.35 -4.83 4.67
CA ALA A 163 8.26 -5.75 4.41
C ALA A 163 7.94 -6.55 5.69
N LEU A 164 6.72 -6.41 6.19
CA LEU A 164 6.22 -7.13 7.37
C LEU A 164 5.37 -8.34 6.98
N VAL A 165 4.64 -8.22 5.87
CA VAL A 165 3.85 -9.31 5.28
C VAL A 165 3.72 -9.12 3.77
N GLY A 166 3.66 -10.23 3.05
CA GLY A 166 3.45 -10.24 1.59
C GLY A 166 4.71 -10.66 0.82
N LYS A 167 4.74 -10.34 -0.48
CA LYS A 167 5.81 -10.78 -1.38
C LYS A 167 6.92 -9.73 -1.46
N VAL A 168 8.13 -10.12 -1.12
CA VAL A 168 9.32 -9.27 -1.26
C VAL A 168 10.46 -10.08 -1.88
N TYR A 169 11.38 -9.41 -2.58
CA TYR A 169 12.63 -10.05 -2.98
C TYR A 169 13.62 -9.98 -1.81
N CYS A 170 14.28 -11.09 -1.51
CA CYS A 170 15.18 -11.25 -0.38
C CYS A 170 16.53 -11.79 -0.87
N ARG A 171 17.62 -11.25 -0.31
CA ARG A 171 18.96 -11.80 -0.46
C ARG A 171 19.05 -13.09 0.33
N VAL A 172 19.48 -14.15 -0.33
CA VAL A 172 19.58 -15.46 0.28
C VAL A 172 20.95 -16.09 0.01
N ASP A 173 21.37 -16.94 0.94
CA ASP A 173 22.61 -17.70 0.90
C ASP A 173 22.29 -19.20 1.00
N ALA A 174 22.48 -19.91 -0.12
CA ALA A 174 22.27 -21.35 -0.25
C ALA A 174 23.55 -22.16 0.04
N ASP A 175 24.64 -21.53 0.50
CA ASP A 175 25.84 -22.25 0.94
C ASP A 175 25.58 -23.13 2.18
N TYR A 176 24.49 -22.85 2.91
CA TYR A 176 24.02 -23.62 4.07
C TYR A 176 23.00 -24.71 3.70
N GLY A 177 22.70 -24.87 2.41
CA GLY A 177 21.74 -25.81 1.87
C GLY A 177 20.91 -25.19 0.76
N ALA A 178 20.64 -25.98 -0.28
CA ALA A 178 19.76 -25.57 -1.38
C ALA A 178 18.40 -25.11 -0.84
N ILE A 179 17.91 -24.00 -1.38
CA ILE A 179 16.62 -23.41 -1.05
C ILE A 179 15.60 -23.89 -2.09
N GLU A 180 14.50 -24.44 -1.64
CA GLU A 180 13.37 -24.90 -2.44
C GLU A 180 12.12 -24.07 -2.16
N VAL A 181 11.13 -24.11 -3.04
CA VAL A 181 9.86 -23.40 -2.83
C VAL A 181 9.16 -23.94 -1.58
N GLY A 182 8.74 -23.05 -0.69
CA GLY A 182 8.04 -23.38 0.56
C GLY A 182 8.96 -23.60 1.76
N ASP A 183 10.28 -23.66 1.55
CA ASP A 183 11.27 -23.72 2.63
C ASP A 183 11.14 -22.52 3.56
N LEU A 184 11.20 -22.78 4.87
CA LEU A 184 11.30 -21.73 5.87
C LEU A 184 12.67 -21.06 5.78
N LEU A 185 12.68 -19.74 5.85
CA LEU A 185 13.89 -18.93 5.81
C LEU A 185 14.12 -18.23 7.15
N THR A 186 15.38 -18.07 7.51
CA THR A 186 15.87 -17.39 8.72
C THR A 186 17.08 -16.52 8.34
N THR A 187 17.53 -15.63 9.22
CA THR A 187 18.80 -14.89 9.02
C THR A 187 19.99 -15.84 8.86
N SER A 188 20.98 -15.44 8.07
CA SER A 188 22.24 -16.18 7.86
C SER A 188 23.43 -15.50 8.57
N ALA A 189 24.58 -16.16 8.58
CA ALA A 189 25.83 -15.54 9.03
C ALA A 189 26.41 -14.56 7.99
N ARG A 190 25.92 -14.57 6.75
CA ARG A 190 26.29 -13.59 5.73
C ARG A 190 25.49 -12.31 5.95
N PRO A 191 26.14 -11.14 6.06
CA PRO A 191 25.45 -9.89 6.33
C PRO A 191 24.28 -9.63 5.36
N GLY A 192 23.10 -9.39 5.91
CA GLY A 192 21.93 -8.99 5.13
C GLY A 192 21.29 -10.10 4.31
N HIS A 193 21.67 -11.36 4.50
CA HIS A 193 21.13 -12.50 3.76
C HIS A 193 20.34 -13.43 4.68
N ALA A 194 19.30 -14.05 4.12
CA ALA A 194 18.61 -15.19 4.72
C ALA A 194 19.24 -16.51 4.27
N MET A 195 18.95 -17.59 4.98
CA MET A 195 19.30 -18.97 4.63
C MET A 195 18.12 -19.90 4.97
N LYS A 196 18.18 -21.15 4.49
CA LYS A 196 17.21 -22.19 4.87
C LYS A 196 17.24 -22.45 6.38
N ALA A 197 16.08 -22.44 7.01
CA ALA A 197 15.91 -22.81 8.41
C ALA A 197 15.82 -24.33 8.53
N THR A 198 16.92 -24.96 8.91
CA THR A 198 17.08 -26.42 9.06
C THR A 198 17.03 -26.91 10.51
N ASP A 199 17.16 -25.99 11.49
CA ASP A 199 17.08 -26.28 12.93
C ASP A 199 15.72 -25.81 13.49
N PRO A 200 14.78 -26.72 13.78
CA PRO A 200 13.45 -26.35 14.28
C PRO A 200 13.46 -25.64 15.64
N VAL A 201 14.44 -25.93 16.50
CA VAL A 201 14.52 -25.35 17.86
C VAL A 201 14.95 -23.89 17.77
N ARG A 202 15.94 -23.60 16.93
CA ARG A 202 16.41 -22.23 16.70
C ARG A 202 15.47 -21.43 15.81
N ALA A 203 14.74 -22.09 14.91
CA ALA A 203 13.77 -21.46 14.00
C ALA A 203 12.63 -20.75 14.74
N PHE A 204 12.24 -21.23 15.92
CA PHE A 204 11.16 -20.61 16.70
C PHE A 204 11.51 -19.16 17.08
N GLY A 205 10.77 -18.21 16.50
CA GLY A 205 10.98 -16.76 16.65
C GLY A 205 12.09 -16.17 15.77
N ALA A 206 12.69 -16.94 14.86
CA ALA A 206 13.71 -16.46 13.91
C ALA A 206 13.32 -16.68 12.44
N VAL A 207 12.24 -17.42 12.18
CA VAL A 207 11.69 -17.59 10.83
C VAL A 207 11.08 -16.27 10.37
N MET A 208 11.47 -15.86 9.17
CA MET A 208 11.01 -14.61 8.56
C MET A 208 10.04 -14.82 7.39
N GLY A 209 9.87 -16.07 6.92
CA GLY A 209 8.99 -16.37 5.81
C GLY A 209 9.33 -17.66 5.07
N LYS A 210 8.78 -17.78 3.86
CA LYS A 210 8.96 -18.93 2.96
C LYS A 210 9.50 -18.53 1.60
N ALA A 211 10.40 -19.33 1.04
CA ALA A 211 10.88 -19.12 -0.32
C ALA A 211 9.76 -19.33 -1.37
N LEU A 212 9.71 -18.46 -2.38
CA LEU A 212 8.80 -18.59 -3.53
C LEU A 212 9.51 -18.98 -4.82
N ARG A 213 10.84 -19.11 -4.78
CA ARG A 213 11.68 -19.58 -5.89
C ARG A 213 12.89 -20.34 -5.33
N PRO A 214 13.37 -21.39 -6.01
CA PRO A 214 14.55 -22.11 -5.53
C PRO A 214 15.85 -21.35 -5.78
N LEU A 215 16.90 -21.72 -5.04
CA LEU A 215 18.30 -21.41 -5.29
C LEU A 215 19.17 -22.60 -4.89
N ASP A 216 19.84 -23.23 -5.87
CA ASP A 216 20.56 -24.48 -5.64
C ASP A 216 21.86 -24.31 -4.82
N LYS A 217 22.60 -23.21 -5.04
CA LYS A 217 23.89 -22.93 -4.39
C LYS A 217 24.27 -21.46 -4.47
N GLY A 218 25.19 -21.02 -3.61
CA GLY A 218 25.71 -19.66 -3.61
C GLY A 218 24.69 -18.63 -3.14
N GLN A 219 24.92 -17.37 -3.51
CA GLN A 219 24.07 -16.25 -3.13
C GLN A 219 23.18 -15.82 -4.28
N GLY A 220 21.99 -15.33 -3.96
CA GLY A 220 21.06 -14.82 -4.94
C GLY A 220 19.99 -13.93 -4.33
N MET A 221 19.16 -13.35 -5.20
CA MET A 221 17.98 -12.61 -4.81
C MET A 221 16.74 -13.35 -5.31
N ILE A 222 15.91 -13.83 -4.39
CA ILE A 222 14.69 -14.60 -4.72
C ILE A 222 13.45 -13.96 -4.10
N PRO A 223 12.27 -14.10 -4.71
CA PRO A 223 11.01 -13.74 -4.06
C PRO A 223 10.76 -14.68 -2.89
N ILE A 224 10.27 -14.12 -1.79
CA ILE A 224 9.83 -14.82 -0.60
C ILE A 224 8.46 -14.30 -0.19
N LEU A 225 7.68 -15.13 0.50
CA LEU A 225 6.52 -14.72 1.25
C LEU A 225 6.98 -14.40 2.67
N VAL A 226 6.99 -13.12 3.05
CA VAL A 226 7.27 -12.70 4.42
C VAL A 226 6.05 -12.97 5.29
N SER A 227 6.30 -13.57 6.44
CA SER A 227 5.33 -13.75 7.51
C SER A 227 6.10 -13.77 8.82
N LEU A 228 6.24 -12.62 9.46
CA LEU A 228 6.88 -12.51 10.77
C LEU A 228 5.85 -12.91 11.84
N GLN A 229 6.23 -13.80 12.76
CA GLN A 229 5.40 -14.30 13.86
C GLN A 229 6.13 -14.14 15.19
#